data_AF-A0A7X9ZVB6-F1
#
_entry.id   AF-A0A7X9ZVB6-F1
#
_cell.length_a   1.000
_cell.length_b   1.000
_cell.length_c   1.000
_cell.angle_alpha   90.00
_cell.angle_beta   90.00
_cell.angle_gamma   90.00
#
_symmetry.space_group_name_H-M   'P 1'
#
loop_
_entity.id
_entity.type
_entity.pdbx_description
1 polymer ?
#
loop_
_entity_poly.entity_id
_entity_poly.type
_entity_poly.pdbx_seq_one_letter_code
_entity_poly.pdbx_strand_id
1 'polypeptide(L)'
;MRPESAIRFDQEFAPRIAEAIAAYFSSTVHTEVLPHGARGEPTRVRIHAAALEQLGHYPHPLNLYLTWDSDEIERLMGEEGGARFARYLAALPRKLNAWTQARELDFLTHTQGDPIALLGGLDFEA
;
A
#
# COMPACT_ATOMS: atom_id res chain seq x y z
N MET A 1 -12.76 -13.61 4.56
CA MET A 1 -11.81 -13.32 5.66
C MET A 1 -12.53 -13.39 7.00
N ARG A 2 -11.88 -13.97 8.02
CA ARG A 2 -12.33 -14.06 9.41
C ARG A 2 -12.08 -12.72 10.12
N PRO A 3 -12.97 -12.29 11.04
CA PRO A 3 -12.79 -11.04 11.79
C PRO A 3 -11.47 -10.97 12.55
N GLU A 4 -11.02 -12.08 13.14
CA GLU A 4 -9.74 -12.18 13.85
C GLU A 4 -8.54 -11.93 12.92
N SER A 5 -8.57 -12.48 11.71
CA SER A 5 -7.54 -12.25 10.69
C SER A 5 -7.49 -10.78 10.28
N ALA A 6 -8.65 -10.13 10.14
CA ALA A 6 -8.75 -8.71 9.81
C ALA A 6 -8.15 -7.84 10.92
N ILE A 7 -8.53 -8.08 12.19
CA ILE A 7 -8.00 -7.36 13.36
C ILE A 7 -6.49 -7.53 13.44
N ARG A 8 -6.00 -8.76 13.28
CA ARG A 8 -4.57 -9.04 13.32
C ARG A 8 -3.83 -8.38 12.17
N PHE A 9 -4.40 -8.37 10.97
CA PHE A 9 -3.84 -7.67 9.81
C PHE A 9 -3.73 -6.16 10.07
N ASP A 10 -4.79 -5.54 10.61
CA ASP A 10 -4.81 -4.13 10.99
C ASP A 10 -3.76 -3.77 12.04
N GLN A 11 -3.53 -4.65 13.01
CA GLN A 11 -2.65 -4.36 14.16
C GLN A 11 -1.19 -4.72 13.90
N GLU A 12 -0.91 -5.83 13.20
CA GLU A 12 0.45 -6.37 13.07
C GLU A 12 1.07 -6.11 11.69
N PHE A 13 0.28 -6.16 10.62
CA PHE A 13 0.83 -6.21 9.26
C PHE A 13 0.71 -4.86 8.55
N ALA A 14 -0.49 -4.26 8.52
CA ALA A 14 -0.74 -3.01 7.83
C ALA A 14 0.18 -1.85 8.29
N PRO A 15 0.44 -1.66 9.61
CA PRO A 15 1.37 -0.63 10.08
C PRO A 15 2.80 -0.85 9.56
N ARG A 16 3.27 -2.10 9.55
CA ARG A 16 4.61 -2.45 9.06
C ARG A 16 4.74 -2.25 7.55
N ILE A 17 3.68 -2.49 6.79
CA ILE A 17 3.64 -2.17 5.35
C ILE A 17 3.74 -0.66 5.17
N ALA A 18 2.92 0.12 5.90
CA ALA A 18 2.93 1.58 5.82
C ALA A 18 4.33 2.13 6.17
N GLU A 19 4.93 1.66 7.26
CA GLU A 19 6.30 2.02 7.66
C GLU A 19 7.34 1.67 6.60
N ALA A 20 7.28 0.47 6.02
CA ALA A 20 8.23 0.06 4.98
C ALA A 20 8.10 0.91 3.70
N ILE A 21 6.87 1.28 3.33
CA ILE A 21 6.61 2.17 2.21
C ILE A 21 7.08 3.59 2.54
N ALA A 22 6.77 4.12 3.72
CA ALA A 22 7.23 5.43 4.15
C ALA A 22 8.77 5.51 4.17
N ALA A 23 9.45 4.47 4.65
CA ALA A 23 10.90 4.39 4.69
C ALA A 23 11.54 4.31 3.29
N TYR A 24 10.81 3.84 2.29
CA TYR A 24 11.27 3.83 0.90
C TYR A 24 11.28 5.23 0.29
N PHE A 25 10.38 6.12 0.74
CA PHE A 25 10.27 7.48 0.24
C PHE A 25 10.98 8.49 1.16
N SER A 26 11.29 9.68 0.65
CA SER A 26 11.71 10.81 1.47
C SER A 26 10.57 11.27 2.39
N SER A 27 10.88 12.14 3.37
CA SER A 27 9.94 12.68 4.37
C SER A 27 8.72 13.44 3.82
N THR A 28 8.56 13.49 2.50
CA THR A 28 7.52 14.20 1.76
C THR A 28 6.37 13.30 1.31
N VAL A 29 6.55 11.98 1.32
CA VAL A 29 5.48 11.01 1.07
C VAL A 29 4.98 10.46 2.40
N HIS A 30 3.67 10.49 2.58
CA HIS A 30 3.02 10.04 3.80
C HIS A 30 2.26 8.74 3.53
N THR A 31 2.25 7.88 4.55
CA THR A 31 1.49 6.64 4.53
C THR A 31 0.54 6.59 5.71
N GLU A 32 -0.70 6.20 5.48
CA GLU A 32 -1.75 6.09 6.49
C GLU A 32 -2.41 4.71 6.41
N VAL A 33 -2.56 4.05 7.55
CA VAL A 33 -3.34 2.81 7.64
C VAL A 33 -4.79 3.17 7.92
N LEU A 34 -5.69 2.70 7.06
CA LEU A 34 -7.13 2.77 7.22
C LEU A 34 -7.60 1.36 7.60
N PRO A 35 -7.87 1.09 8.88
CA PRO A 35 -8.18 -0.25 9.36
C PRO A 35 -9.52 -0.76 8.81
N HIS A 36 -9.76 -2.06 8.97
CA HIS A 36 -11.01 -2.69 8.58
C HIS A 36 -12.20 -1.99 9.26
N GLY A 37 -13.11 -1.45 8.44
CA GLY A 37 -14.24 -0.67 8.93
C GLY A 37 -15.42 -1.55 9.34
N ALA A 38 -16.20 -1.10 10.32
CA ALA A 38 -17.42 -1.79 10.78
C ALA A 38 -18.50 -1.99 9.69
N ARG A 39 -18.37 -1.30 8.53
CA ARG A 39 -19.26 -1.43 7.37
C ARG A 39 -18.74 -2.42 6.31
N GLY A 40 -17.73 -3.22 6.63
CA GLY A 40 -17.14 -4.20 5.71
C GLY A 40 -16.08 -3.62 4.77
N GLU A 41 -15.58 -2.42 5.07
CA GLU A 41 -14.49 -1.81 4.29
C GLU A 41 -13.18 -2.54 4.58
N PRO A 42 -12.45 -3.05 3.57
CA PRO A 42 -11.19 -3.75 3.80
C PRO A 42 -10.15 -2.80 4.38
N THR A 43 -9.18 -3.36 5.10
CA THR A 43 -7.97 -2.65 5.48
C THR A 43 -7.29 -2.08 4.25
N ARG A 44 -6.91 -0.81 4.32
CA ARG A 44 -6.23 -0.08 3.27
C ARG A 44 -4.97 0.57 3.80
N VAL A 45 -3.95 0.66 2.95
CA VAL A 45 -2.84 1.60 3.17
C VAL A 45 -2.95 2.68 2.12
N ARG A 46 -3.06 3.93 2.57
CA ARG A 46 -3.05 5.12 1.72
C ARG A 46 -1.62 5.63 1.63
N ILE A 47 -1.19 5.97 0.41
CA ILE A 47 0.06 6.67 0.12
C ILE A 47 -0.34 8.02 -0.49
N HIS A 48 0.09 9.11 0.12
CA HIS A 48 -0.27 10.44 -0.36
C HIS A 48 0.82 11.47 -0.14
N ALA A 49 0.85 12.47 -1.00
CA ALA A 49 1.78 13.59 -0.91
C ALA A 49 1.21 14.80 -1.64
N ALA A 50 1.58 16.00 -1.19
CA ALA A 50 1.30 17.21 -1.95
C ALA A 50 2.18 17.25 -3.20
N ALA A 51 1.61 17.67 -4.34
CA ALA A 51 2.36 17.88 -5.56
C ALA A 51 3.51 18.86 -5.33
N LEU A 52 4.70 18.55 -5.85
CA LEU A 52 5.82 19.49 -5.80
C LEU A 52 5.60 20.59 -6.84
N GLU A 53 5.68 21.85 -6.40
CA GLU A 53 5.50 23.00 -7.28
C GLU A 53 6.46 22.94 -8.47
N GLN A 54 5.94 23.23 -9.67
CA GLN A 54 6.68 23.31 -10.94
C GLN A 54 7.31 22.01 -11.47
N LEU A 55 7.05 20.85 -10.83
CA LEU A 55 7.59 19.55 -11.26
C LEU A 55 6.52 18.56 -11.71
N GLY A 56 5.23 18.85 -11.53
CA GLY A 56 4.14 17.90 -11.78
C GLY A 56 4.04 17.42 -13.22
N HIS A 57 4.22 16.12 -13.45
CA HIS A 57 3.98 15.47 -14.74
C HIS A 57 2.48 15.23 -15.00
N TYR A 58 1.72 15.02 -13.92
CA TYR A 58 0.29 14.69 -13.97
C TYR A 58 -0.57 15.73 -13.21
N PRO A 59 -1.88 15.82 -13.52
CA PRO A 59 -2.74 16.91 -13.03
C PRO A 59 -3.19 16.78 -11.58
N HIS A 60 -3.02 15.62 -10.93
CA HIS A 60 -3.50 15.39 -9.58
C HIS A 60 -2.36 15.07 -8.61
N PRO A 61 -2.47 15.47 -7.33
CA PRO A 61 -1.50 15.08 -6.30
C PRO A 61 -1.59 13.58 -6.00
N LEU A 62 -0.49 13.01 -5.51
CA LEU A 62 -0.42 11.62 -5.13
C LEU A 62 -1.45 11.28 -4.03
N ASN A 63 -2.31 10.31 -4.33
CA ASN A 63 -3.38 9.78 -3.50
C ASN A 63 -3.75 8.36 -3.95
N LEU A 64 -2.95 7.39 -3.51
CA LEU A 64 -3.03 5.98 -3.86
C LEU A 64 -3.51 5.14 -2.67
N TYR A 65 -4.42 4.21 -2.91
CA TYR A 65 -4.87 3.23 -1.94
C TYR A 65 -4.42 1.82 -2.35
N LEU A 66 -3.87 1.08 -1.39
CA LEU A 66 -3.52 -0.33 -1.54
C LEU A 66 -4.52 -1.20 -0.78
N THR A 67 -5.00 -2.26 -1.42
CA THR A 67 -5.80 -3.32 -0.78
C THR A 67 -5.28 -4.69 -1.17
N TRP A 68 -5.29 -5.61 -0.22
CA TRP A 68 -4.84 -6.99 -0.42
C TRP A 68 -6.03 -7.93 -0.57
N ASP A 69 -5.79 -9.02 -1.29
CA ASP A 69 -6.76 -10.09 -1.39
C ASP A 69 -7.01 -10.73 -0.01
N SER A 70 -8.28 -11.04 0.28
CA SER A 70 -8.68 -11.61 1.57
C SER A 70 -8.09 -12.99 1.81
N ASP A 71 -7.93 -13.81 0.78
CA ASP A 71 -7.34 -15.15 0.89
C ASP A 71 -5.83 -15.04 1.12
N GLU A 72 -5.19 -14.05 0.53
CA GLU A 72 -3.77 -13.74 0.79
C GLU A 72 -3.54 -13.29 2.24
N ILE A 73 -4.44 -12.49 2.81
CA ILE A 73 -4.39 -12.14 4.24
C ILE A 73 -4.58 -13.38 5.12
N GLU A 74 -5.50 -14.28 4.78
CA GLU A 74 -5.68 -15.54 5.54
C GLU A 74 -4.43 -16.42 5.49
N ARG A 75 -3.73 -16.47 4.35
CA ARG A 75 -2.46 -17.22 4.22
C ARG A 75 -1.37 -16.67 5.13
N LEU A 76 -1.36 -15.36 5.41
CA LEU A 76 -0.41 -14.77 6.37
C LEU A 76 -0.60 -15.27 7.80
N MET A 77 -1.75 -15.84 8.13
CA MET A 77 -2.04 -16.37 9.47
C MET A 77 -1.49 -17.79 9.68
N GLY A 78 -1.04 -18.46 8.61
CA GLY A 78 -0.42 -19.80 8.68
C GLY A 78 1.04 -19.77 9.12
N GLU A 79 1.64 -20.96 9.26
CA GLU A 79 3.02 -21.14 9.77
C GLU A 79 4.08 -20.43 8.92
N GLU A 80 3.91 -20.40 7.58
CA GLU A 80 4.83 -19.73 6.67
C GLU A 80 4.54 -18.22 6.48
N GLY A 81 3.47 -17.71 7.10
CA GLY A 81 2.97 -16.36 6.87
C GLY A 81 3.99 -15.28 7.22
N GLY A 82 4.73 -15.46 8.32
CA GLY A 82 5.80 -14.54 8.71
C GLY A 82 6.93 -14.44 7.66
N ALA A 83 7.36 -15.58 7.11
CA ALA A 83 8.40 -15.63 6.08
C ALA A 83 7.90 -15.09 4.73
N ARG A 84 6.63 -15.34 4.39
CA ARG A 84 5.96 -14.74 3.22
C ARG A 84 5.92 -13.22 3.34
N PHE A 85 5.49 -12.71 4.48
CA PHE A 85 5.42 -11.28 4.75
C PHE A 85 6.80 -10.60 4.69
N ALA A 86 7.83 -11.21 5.29
CA ALA A 86 9.18 -10.67 5.21
C ALA A 86 9.70 -10.58 3.77
N ARG A 87 9.43 -11.60 2.94
CA ARG A 87 9.76 -11.60 1.51
C ARG A 87 9.02 -10.50 0.75
N TYR A 88 7.73 -10.33 1.04
CA TYR A 88 6.93 -9.25 0.48
C TYR A 88 7.51 -7.87 0.81
N LEU A 89 7.85 -7.61 2.08
CA LEU A 89 8.46 -6.34 2.49
C LEU A 89 9.78 -6.08 1.77
N ALA A 90 10.62 -7.10 1.58
CA ALA A 90 11.86 -6.97 0.83
C ALA A 90 11.63 -6.69 -0.68
N ALA A 91 10.50 -7.13 -1.23
CA ALA A 91 10.13 -6.91 -2.63
C ALA A 91 9.38 -5.59 -2.89
N LEU A 92 8.92 -4.89 -1.84
CA LEU A 92 8.13 -3.65 -1.96
C LEU A 92 8.76 -2.59 -2.88
N PRO A 93 10.05 -2.26 -2.78
CA PRO A 93 10.67 -1.27 -3.70
C PRO A 93 10.50 -1.63 -5.18
N ARG A 94 10.66 -2.92 -5.52
CA ARG A 94 10.48 -3.40 -6.90
C ARG A 94 9.02 -3.33 -7.32
N LYS A 95 8.09 -3.70 -6.43
CA LYS A 95 6.64 -3.64 -6.71
C LYS A 95 6.17 -2.19 -6.91
N LEU A 96 6.59 -1.27 -6.05
CA LEU A 96 6.28 0.16 -6.18
C LEU A 96 6.74 0.72 -7.53
N ASN A 97 7.96 0.39 -7.97
CA ASN A 97 8.46 0.80 -9.29
C ASN A 97 7.75 0.12 -10.47
N ALA A 98 7.27 -1.12 -10.29
CA ALA A 98 6.43 -1.75 -11.32
C ALA A 98 5.07 -1.05 -11.45
N TRP A 99 4.50 -0.59 -10.32
CA TRP A 99 3.22 0.13 -10.32
C TRP A 99 3.32 1.53 -10.94
N THR A 100 4.43 2.24 -10.77
CA THR A 100 4.67 3.53 -11.47
C THR A 100 4.75 3.40 -12.98
N GLN A 101 5.20 2.25 -13.49
CA GLN A 101 5.26 2.01 -14.93
C GLN A 101 3.91 1.57 -15.51
N ALA A 102 3.12 0.84 -14.71
CA ALA A 102 1.83 0.30 -15.13
C ALA A 102 0.65 1.28 -14.93
N ARG A 103 0.88 2.40 -14.23
CA ARG A 103 -0.12 3.42 -13.92
C ARG A 103 0.50 4.79 -14.12
N GLU A 104 -0.34 5.80 -14.30
CA GLU A 104 0.08 7.19 -14.33
C GLU A 104 0.39 7.67 -12.90
N LEU A 105 1.44 7.12 -12.27
CA LEU A 105 1.90 7.43 -10.92
C LEU A 105 3.34 7.93 -10.97
N ASP A 106 3.58 9.10 -10.42
CA ASP A 106 4.90 9.69 -10.29
C ASP A 106 5.18 10.05 -8.83
N PHE A 107 5.91 9.16 -8.15
CA PHE A 107 6.36 9.38 -6.77
C PHE A 107 7.46 10.44 -6.66
N LEU A 108 8.16 10.79 -7.74
CA LEU A 108 9.20 11.82 -7.70
C LEU A 108 8.59 13.23 -7.66
N THR A 109 7.53 13.45 -8.44
CA THR A 109 6.85 14.75 -8.52
C THR A 109 5.63 14.84 -7.61
N HIS A 110 5.31 13.72 -6.92
CA HIS A 110 4.11 13.53 -6.13
C HIS A 110 2.82 13.78 -6.92
N THR A 111 2.77 13.33 -8.17
CA THR A 111 1.61 13.50 -9.04
C THR A 111 1.10 12.18 -9.62
N GLN A 112 -0.16 12.16 -10.02
CA GLN A 112 -0.80 11.03 -10.67
C GLN A 112 -1.89 11.46 -11.67
N GLY A 113 -2.18 10.58 -12.62
CA GLY A 113 -3.11 10.83 -13.73
C GLY A 113 -4.58 10.90 -13.32
N ASP A 114 -4.98 10.08 -12.34
CA ASP A 114 -6.34 10.07 -11.78
C ASP A 114 -6.40 10.81 -10.43
N PRO A 115 -7.55 11.39 -10.01
CA PRO A 115 -7.67 12.02 -8.69
C PRO A 115 -7.46 11.06 -7.50
N ILE A 116 -7.78 9.78 -7.70
CA ILE A 116 -7.62 8.70 -6.73
C ILE A 116 -7.17 7.46 -7.49
N ALA A 117 -6.07 6.85 -7.07
CA ALA A 117 -5.64 5.55 -7.58
C ALA A 117 -5.97 4.46 -6.56
N LEU A 118 -6.46 3.32 -7.03
CA LEU A 118 -6.67 2.13 -6.22
C LEU A 118 -5.95 0.95 -6.86
N LEU A 119 -5.04 0.35 -6.10
CA LEU A 119 -4.44 -0.94 -6.41
C LEU A 119 -5.04 -1.97 -5.47
N GLY A 120 -5.90 -2.83 -6.01
CA GLY A 120 -6.59 -3.86 -5.25
C GLY A 120 -6.30 -5.28 -5.69
N GLY A 121 -6.62 -6.21 -4.80
CA GLY A 121 -6.32 -7.63 -4.98
C GLY A 121 -4.81 -7.91 -4.95
N LEU A 122 -4.05 -7.13 -4.19
CA LEU A 122 -2.61 -7.35 -4.06
C LEU A 122 -2.31 -8.63 -3.30
N ASP A 123 -1.26 -9.33 -3.73
CA ASP A 123 -0.71 -10.51 -3.08
C ASP A 123 0.50 -10.20 -2.19
N PHE A 124 0.92 -11.20 -1.40
CA PHE A 124 2.16 -11.18 -0.64
C PHE A 124 3.28 -12.01 -1.30
N GLU A 125 3.18 -12.26 -2.61
CA GLU A 125 4.29 -12.87 -3.36
C GLU A 125 5.39 -11.83 -3.61
N ALA A 126 6.63 -12.28 -3.80
CA ALA A 126 7.77 -11.38 -4.02
C ALA A 126 7.84 -10.90 -5.48
#